data_AF-A0A8T2C4T1-F1
#
_entry.id   AF-A0A8T2C4T1-F1
#
_cell.length_a   1.000
_cell.length_b   1.000
_cell.length_c   1.000
_cell.angle_alpha   90.00
_cell.angle_beta   90.00
_cell.angle_gamma   90.00
#
_symmetry.space_group_name_H-M   'P 1'
#
loop_
_entity.id
_entity.type
_entity.pdbx_description
1 polymer ?
#
loop_
_entity_poly.entity_id
_entity_poly.type
_entity_poly.pdbx_seq_one_letter_code
_entity_poly.pdbx_strand_id
1 'polypeptide(L)'
;MEYSGDDDSDVGISSVHACFNTLNSISGVGILAIPYALSSSGWISILLFILIGVTTWYTVLLLQRCLKLDPMVRSYPDLANIAFGKKGRLLVSFFIYIELYLVATAILILEADNMYHMFPHAAIRFHGCFILDKKHLFIVIASLIVVPTMWLETQDFLSYISAGGILVSCILLMSIIWIGATDCTCCD
;
A
#
# COMPACT_ATOMS: atom_id res chain seq x y z
N MET A 1 -38.99 -5.37 -6.68
CA MET A 1 -38.40 -6.65 -6.27
C MET A 1 -37.83 -6.43 -4.88
N GLU A 2 -38.62 -6.85 -3.90
CA GLU A 2 -38.29 -6.97 -2.47
C GLU A 2 -36.99 -7.76 -2.30
N TYR A 3 -36.11 -7.36 -1.39
CA TYR A 3 -35.02 -8.21 -0.91
C TYR A 3 -35.26 -8.44 0.58
N SER A 4 -36.03 -9.48 0.90
CA SER A 4 -36.19 -10.02 2.25
C SER A 4 -35.25 -11.20 2.45
N GLY A 5 -34.47 -11.15 3.53
CA GLY A 5 -34.06 -12.27 4.38
C GLY A 5 -33.09 -13.30 3.82
N ASP A 6 -31.88 -13.33 4.37
CA ASP A 6 -31.39 -14.54 5.06
C ASP A 6 -30.41 -14.13 6.17
N ASP A 7 -30.68 -14.63 7.37
CA ASP A 7 -29.77 -14.64 8.53
C ASP A 7 -28.72 -15.72 8.28
N ASP A 8 -27.44 -15.35 8.23
CA ASP A 8 -26.36 -16.30 8.47
C ASP A 8 -25.45 -15.74 9.55
N SER A 9 -25.23 -16.56 10.57
CA SER A 9 -24.33 -16.31 11.68
C SER A 9 -22.88 -16.36 11.21
N ASP A 10 -22.44 -15.30 10.57
CA ASP A 10 -21.03 -15.06 10.25
C ASP A 10 -20.55 -13.87 11.10
N VAL A 11 -19.28 -13.85 11.48
CA VAL A 11 -18.67 -12.68 12.15
C VAL A 11 -18.69 -11.51 11.16
N GLY A 12 -19.83 -10.84 11.07
CA GLY A 12 -20.13 -9.82 10.07
C GLY A 12 -19.32 -8.58 10.38
N ILE A 13 -18.18 -8.44 9.71
CA ILE A 13 -17.45 -7.18 9.67
C ILE A 13 -18.44 -6.13 9.14
N SER A 14 -18.85 -5.19 10.00
CA SER A 14 -19.77 -4.12 9.62
C SER A 14 -19.28 -3.44 8.34
N SER A 15 -20.18 -3.11 7.41
CA SER A 15 -19.83 -2.40 6.17
C SER A 15 -19.01 -1.14 6.43
N VAL A 16 -19.24 -0.50 7.59
CA VAL A 16 -18.48 0.66 8.07
C VAL A 16 -17.02 0.29 8.34
N HIS A 17 -16.78 -0.84 9.00
CA HIS A 17 -15.44 -1.33 9.31
C HIS A 17 -14.68 -1.74 8.04
N ALA A 18 -15.35 -2.36 7.07
CA ALA A 18 -14.76 -2.66 5.76
C ALA A 18 -14.36 -1.39 4.99
N CYS A 19 -15.21 -0.35 5.02
CA CYS A 19 -14.89 0.96 4.45
C CYS A 19 -13.67 1.59 5.14
N PHE A 20 -13.64 1.63 6.47
CA PHE A 20 -12.51 2.19 7.21
C PHE A 20 -11.21 1.44 6.93
N ASN A 21 -11.25 0.11 6.86
CA ASN A 21 -10.07 -0.69 6.53
C ASN A 21 -9.56 -0.38 5.12
N THR A 22 -10.47 -0.26 4.15
CA THR A 22 -10.13 0.07 2.76
C THR A 22 -9.53 1.49 2.66
N LEU A 23 -10.12 2.47 3.36
CA LEU A 23 -9.59 3.84 3.40
C LEU A 23 -8.21 3.89 4.05
N ASN A 24 -8.00 3.15 5.15
CA ASN A 24 -6.72 3.08 5.83
C ASN A 24 -5.63 2.50 4.93
N SER A 25 -5.95 1.46 4.15
CA SER A 25 -5.02 0.87 3.18
C SER A 25 -4.64 1.83 2.04
N ILE A 26 -5.60 2.61 1.50
CA ILE A 26 -5.35 3.56 0.39
C ILE A 26 -4.60 4.81 0.88
N SER A 27 -4.87 5.24 2.12
CA SER A 27 -4.30 6.46 2.71
C SER A 27 -2.77 6.44 2.71
N GLY A 28 -2.14 5.28 2.98
CA GLY A 28 -0.68 5.18 3.06
C GLY A 28 0.05 5.66 1.80
N VAL A 29 -0.23 5.05 0.66
CA VAL A 29 0.41 5.41 -0.62
C VAL A 29 -0.11 6.75 -1.15
N GLY A 30 -1.41 7.03 -0.93
CA GLY A 30 -2.06 8.25 -1.41
C GLY A 30 -1.53 9.54 -0.76
N ILE A 31 -1.25 9.53 0.55
CA ILE A 31 -0.78 10.71 1.29
C ILE A 31 0.56 11.22 0.75
N LEU A 32 1.41 10.36 0.18
CA LEU A 32 2.71 10.76 -0.35
C LEU A 32 2.60 11.33 -1.77
N ALA A 33 1.77 10.71 -2.60
CA ALA A 33 1.64 11.07 -4.01
C ALA A 33 0.79 12.33 -4.23
N ILE A 34 -0.31 12.49 -3.49
CA ILE A 34 -1.30 13.56 -3.66
C ILE A 34 -0.70 14.98 -3.42
N PRO A 35 0.03 15.27 -2.33
CA PRO A 35 0.57 16.62 -2.10
C PRO A 35 1.68 16.96 -3.09
N TYR A 36 2.51 15.99 -3.47
CA TYR A 36 3.54 16.19 -4.48
C TYR A 36 2.91 16.52 -5.85
N ALA A 37 1.91 15.74 -6.27
CA ALA A 37 1.18 16.00 -7.51
C ALA A 37 0.50 17.38 -7.51
N LEU A 38 -0.15 17.76 -6.40
CA LEU A 38 -0.83 19.06 -6.26
C LEU A 38 0.15 20.24 -6.26
N SER A 39 1.28 20.13 -5.55
CA SER A 39 2.28 21.20 -5.45
C SER A 39 3.01 21.46 -6.77
N SER A 40 3.20 20.43 -7.60
CA SER A 40 3.88 20.55 -8.90
C SER A 40 2.93 20.97 -10.04
N SER A 41 1.64 20.63 -9.96
CA SER A 41 0.67 20.78 -11.05
C SER A 41 -0.20 22.07 -11.00
N GLY A 42 -0.14 22.84 -9.91
CA GLY A 42 -0.85 24.11 -9.78
C GLY A 42 -2.39 23.95 -9.74
N TRP A 43 -3.14 25.04 -9.96
CA TRP A 43 -4.62 25.05 -9.83
C TRP A 43 -5.35 24.07 -10.76
N ILE A 44 -4.75 23.74 -11.91
CA ILE A 44 -5.28 22.73 -12.86
C ILE A 44 -5.37 21.34 -12.24
N SER A 45 -4.49 21.03 -11.29
CA SER A 45 -4.51 19.75 -10.58
C SER A 45 -5.82 19.51 -9.82
N ILE A 46 -6.46 20.57 -9.31
CA ILE A 46 -7.71 20.45 -8.56
C ILE A 46 -8.83 19.99 -9.49
N LEU A 47 -8.93 20.59 -10.68
CA LEU A 47 -9.91 20.21 -11.69
C LEU A 47 -9.69 18.78 -12.17
N LEU A 48 -8.42 18.38 -12.40
CA LEU A 48 -8.07 17.00 -12.76
C LEU A 48 -8.40 16.02 -11.64
N PHE A 49 -8.18 16.37 -10.38
CA PHE A 49 -8.49 15.51 -9.24
C PHE A 49 -9.98 15.24 -9.11
N ILE A 50 -10.81 16.27 -9.32
CA ILE A 50 -12.27 16.12 -9.35
C ILE A 50 -12.69 15.20 -10.51
N LEU A 51 -12.12 15.40 -11.71
CA LEU A 51 -12.43 14.57 -12.87
C LEU A 51 -12.06 13.10 -12.62
N ILE A 52 -10.87 12.84 -12.07
CA ILE A 52 -10.43 11.50 -11.69
C ILE A 52 -11.40 10.91 -10.65
N GLY A 53 -11.76 11.66 -9.60
CA GLY A 53 -12.72 11.23 -8.59
C GLY A 53 -14.08 10.81 -9.18
N VAL A 54 -14.62 11.61 -10.11
CA VAL A 54 -15.88 11.29 -10.80
C VAL A 54 -15.72 10.03 -11.66
N THR A 55 -14.61 9.90 -12.41
CA THR A 55 -14.36 8.70 -13.22
C THR A 55 -14.18 7.44 -12.38
N THR A 56 -13.47 7.53 -11.25
CA THR A 56 -13.29 6.42 -10.30
C THR A 56 -14.63 6.02 -9.70
N TRP A 57 -15.45 6.99 -9.27
CA TRP A 57 -16.79 6.72 -8.75
C TRP A 57 -17.66 5.99 -9.78
N TYR A 58 -17.67 6.47 -11.02
CA TYR A 58 -18.40 5.82 -12.10
C TYR A 58 -17.90 4.39 -12.37
N THR A 59 -16.57 4.20 -12.35
CA THR A 59 -15.94 2.89 -12.57
C THR A 59 -16.31 1.90 -11.47
N VAL A 60 -16.32 2.33 -10.20
CA VAL A 60 -16.71 1.49 -9.06
C VAL A 60 -18.19 1.10 -9.16
N LEU A 61 -19.08 2.02 -9.56
CA LEU A 61 -20.50 1.69 -9.75
C LEU A 61 -20.71 0.68 -10.88
N LEU A 62 -19.97 0.83 -11.98
CA LEU A 62 -20.02 -0.12 -13.09
C LEU A 62 -19.52 -1.50 -12.65
N LEU A 63 -18.39 -1.54 -11.94
CA LEU A 63 -17.82 -2.76 -11.39
C LEU A 63 -18.80 -3.45 -10.42
N GLN A 64 -19.45 -2.69 -9.54
CA GLN A 64 -20.45 -3.22 -8.61
C GLN A 64 -21.65 -3.82 -9.35
N ARG A 65 -22.10 -3.20 -10.45
CA ARG A 65 -23.18 -3.78 -11.28
C ARG A 65 -22.73 -5.07 -11.95
N CYS A 66 -21.52 -5.09 -12.51
CA CYS A 66 -20.93 -6.28 -13.13
C CYS A 66 -20.78 -7.45 -12.13
N LEU A 67 -20.34 -7.19 -10.91
CA LEU A 67 -20.22 -8.22 -9.87
C LEU A 67 -21.57 -8.76 -9.40
N LYS A 68 -22.63 -7.92 -9.41
CA LYS A 68 -24.00 -8.36 -9.07
C LYS A 68 -24.65 -9.25 -10.13
N LEU A 69 -24.18 -9.18 -11.38
CA LEU A 69 -24.71 -9.99 -12.48
C LEU A 69 -24.26 -11.45 -12.40
N ASP A 70 -23.10 -11.73 -11.79
CA ASP A 70 -22.52 -13.07 -11.76
C ASP A 70 -21.78 -13.33 -10.42
N PRO A 71 -22.44 -13.92 -9.41
CA PRO A 71 -21.89 -14.09 -8.07
C PRO A 71 -20.76 -15.13 -7.98
N MET A 72 -20.49 -15.88 -9.06
CA MET A 72 -19.36 -16.82 -9.12
C MET A 72 -17.99 -16.13 -9.30
N VAL A 73 -17.97 -14.84 -9.66
CA VAL A 73 -16.73 -14.12 -9.97
C VAL A 73 -16.12 -13.51 -8.71
N ARG A 74 -15.01 -14.08 -8.23
CA ARG A 74 -14.29 -13.58 -7.06
C ARG A 74 -13.13 -12.64 -7.36
N SER A 75 -12.66 -12.56 -8.61
CA SER A 75 -11.46 -11.79 -8.97
C SER A 75 -11.67 -10.90 -10.18
N TYR A 76 -11.06 -9.70 -10.15
CA TYR A 76 -11.18 -8.70 -11.22
C TYR A 76 -10.74 -9.21 -12.62
N PRO A 77 -9.66 -10.02 -12.76
CA PRO A 77 -9.32 -10.61 -14.05
C PRO A 77 -10.36 -11.60 -14.59
N ASP A 78 -11.04 -12.36 -13.72
CA ASP A 78 -12.09 -13.28 -14.15
C ASP A 78 -13.35 -12.52 -14.58
N LEU A 79 -13.62 -11.37 -13.97
CA LEU A 79 -14.66 -10.47 -14.47
C LEU A 79 -14.32 -9.96 -15.89
N ALA A 80 -13.06 -9.59 -16.11
CA ALA A 80 -12.58 -9.20 -17.44
C ALA A 80 -12.63 -10.37 -18.43
N ASN A 81 -12.46 -11.62 -17.97
CA ASN A 81 -12.63 -12.80 -18.81
C ASN A 81 -14.07 -12.97 -19.30
N ILE A 82 -15.04 -12.69 -18.45
CA ILE A 82 -16.46 -12.82 -18.80
C ILE A 82 -16.88 -11.67 -19.73
N ALA A 83 -16.41 -10.45 -19.47
CA ALA A 83 -16.76 -9.28 -20.27
C ALA A 83 -16.05 -9.23 -21.64
N PHE A 84 -14.76 -9.57 -21.70
CA PHE A 84 -13.89 -9.37 -22.87
C PHE A 84 -13.22 -10.67 -23.37
N GLY A 85 -13.51 -11.82 -22.75
CA GLY A 85 -12.86 -13.09 -23.05
C GLY A 85 -11.43 -13.20 -22.51
N LYS A 86 -10.74 -14.26 -22.93
CA LYS A 86 -9.39 -14.62 -22.47
C LYS A 86 -8.34 -13.51 -22.66
N LYS A 87 -8.49 -12.71 -23.73
CA LYS A 87 -7.57 -11.59 -24.02
C LYS A 87 -7.71 -10.47 -22.98
N GLY A 88 -8.94 -10.14 -22.60
CA GLY A 88 -9.21 -9.14 -21.55
C GLY A 88 -8.68 -9.58 -20.19
N ARG A 89 -8.85 -10.86 -19.84
CA ARG A 89 -8.25 -11.43 -18.62
C ARG A 89 -6.74 -11.24 -18.56
N LEU A 90 -6.04 -11.60 -19.64
CA LEU A 90 -4.58 -11.48 -19.69
C LEU A 90 -4.13 -10.02 -19.55
N LEU A 91 -4.79 -9.10 -20.25
CA LEU A 91 -4.47 -7.69 -20.21
C LEU A 91 -4.67 -7.09 -18.80
N VAL A 92 -5.81 -7.37 -18.18
CA VAL A 92 -6.15 -6.86 -16.84
C VAL A 92 -5.23 -7.45 -15.77
N SER A 93 -4.94 -8.76 -15.82
CA SER A 93 -3.95 -9.37 -14.94
C SER A 93 -2.59 -8.70 -15.08
N PHE A 94 -2.14 -8.44 -16.30
CA PHE A 94 -0.86 -7.78 -16.57
C PHE A 94 -0.79 -6.38 -15.94
N PHE A 95 -1.83 -5.56 -16.10
CA PHE A 95 -1.90 -4.24 -15.46
C PHE A 95 -1.90 -4.32 -13.93
N ILE A 96 -2.67 -5.24 -13.33
CA ILE A 96 -2.66 -5.44 -11.87
C ILE A 96 -1.26 -5.81 -11.38
N TYR A 97 -0.56 -6.73 -12.04
CA TYR A 97 0.79 -7.12 -11.64
C TYR A 97 1.79 -5.97 -11.75
N ILE A 98 1.72 -5.18 -12.82
CA ILE A 98 2.55 -3.98 -12.97
C ILE A 98 2.24 -2.96 -11.87
N GLU A 99 0.97 -2.72 -11.57
CA GLU A 99 0.55 -1.78 -10.54
C GLU A 99 1.07 -2.22 -9.16
N LEU A 100 0.91 -3.49 -8.79
CA LEU A 100 1.46 -4.04 -7.55
C LEU A 100 2.99 -3.87 -7.48
N TYR A 101 3.69 -4.13 -8.58
CA TYR A 101 5.14 -3.96 -8.66
C TYR A 101 5.57 -2.50 -8.50
N LEU A 102 4.89 -1.57 -9.18
CA LEU A 102 5.18 -0.13 -9.10
C LEU A 102 4.90 0.42 -7.68
N VAL A 103 3.81 -0.01 -7.05
CA VAL A 103 3.50 0.40 -5.67
C VAL A 103 4.53 -0.16 -4.69
N ALA A 104 4.89 -1.44 -4.80
CA ALA A 104 5.90 -2.05 -3.94
C ALA A 104 7.26 -1.36 -4.09
N THR A 105 7.71 -1.12 -5.32
CA THR A 105 8.97 -0.42 -5.58
C THR A 105 8.95 1.03 -5.08
N ALA A 106 7.84 1.75 -5.22
CA ALA A 106 7.70 3.11 -4.70
C ALA A 106 7.82 3.16 -3.17
N ILE A 107 7.21 2.22 -2.45
CA ILE A 107 7.31 2.12 -0.99
C ILE A 107 8.76 1.82 -0.56
N LEU A 108 9.44 0.90 -1.26
CA LEU A 108 10.84 0.59 -0.98
C LEU A 108 11.78 1.78 -1.19
N ILE A 109 11.57 2.56 -2.26
CA ILE A 109 12.37 3.75 -2.53
C ILE A 109 12.16 4.80 -1.43
N LEU A 110 10.91 4.99 -0.98
CA LEU A 110 10.61 5.91 0.11
C LEU A 110 11.30 5.48 1.41
N GLU A 111 11.23 4.19 1.75
CA GLU A 111 11.89 3.64 2.93
C GLU A 111 13.42 3.82 2.84
N ALA A 112 13.99 3.59 1.66
CA ALA A 112 15.40 3.81 1.38
C ALA A 112 15.82 5.26 1.57
N ASP A 113 15.02 6.22 1.11
CA ASP A 113 15.30 7.64 1.24
C ASP A 113 15.16 8.11 2.70
N ASN A 114 14.14 7.61 3.40
CA ASN A 114 13.95 7.85 4.83
C ASN A 114 15.16 7.35 5.64
N MET A 115 15.64 6.14 5.36
CA MET A 115 16.80 5.59 6.05
C MET A 115 18.11 6.31 5.68
N TYR A 116 18.27 6.73 4.42
CA TYR A 116 19.41 7.55 3.98
C TYR A 116 19.48 8.89 4.75
N HIS A 117 18.33 9.52 5.00
CA HIS A 117 18.24 10.76 5.78
C HIS A 117 18.52 10.56 7.27
N MET A 118 18.08 9.43 7.85
CA MET A 118 18.29 9.12 9.28
C MET A 118 19.73 8.67 9.59
N PHE A 119 20.43 8.04 8.64
CA PHE A 119 21.80 7.55 8.82
C PHE A 119 22.81 8.11 7.81
N PRO A 120 23.05 9.44 7.77
CA PRO A 120 24.00 10.05 6.83
C PRO A 120 25.45 9.55 7.03
N HIS A 121 25.77 9.03 8.22
CA HIS A 121 27.09 8.55 8.62
C HIS A 121 27.23 7.02 8.75
N ALA A 122 26.22 6.21 8.41
CA ALA A 122 26.35 4.74 8.39
C ALA A 122 27.11 4.30 7.12
N ALA A 123 28.40 4.63 7.05
CA ALA A 123 29.29 4.09 6.03
C ALA A 123 29.75 2.69 6.45
N ILE A 124 29.05 1.66 6.01
CA ILE A 124 29.51 0.28 6.18
C ILE A 124 30.64 0.06 5.15
N ARG A 125 31.89 0.30 5.56
CA ARG A 125 33.07 -0.07 4.74
C ARG A 125 33.23 -1.59 4.75
N PHE A 126 32.64 -2.26 3.78
CA PHE A 126 32.98 -3.66 3.50
C PHE A 126 34.32 -3.74 2.77
N HIS A 127 35.22 -4.54 3.34
CA HIS A 127 36.58 -4.88 2.91
C HIS A 127 36.85 -4.79 1.38
N GLY A 128 37.21 -3.60 0.89
CA GLY A 128 38.12 -3.41 -0.24
C GLY A 128 37.66 -3.64 -1.69
N CYS A 129 36.45 -4.13 -2.00
CA CYS A 129 36.15 -4.54 -3.39
C CYS A 129 34.94 -3.87 -4.08
N PHE A 130 33.96 -3.34 -3.34
CA PHE A 130 32.76 -2.76 -3.97
C PHE A 130 32.41 -1.39 -3.40
N ILE A 131 32.67 -0.35 -4.19
CA ILE A 131 32.12 1.00 -3.97
C ILE A 131 30.76 1.00 -4.67
N LEU A 132 29.74 0.41 -4.04
CA LEU A 132 28.36 0.64 -4.46
C LEU A 132 27.87 1.93 -3.80
N ASP A 133 27.28 2.80 -4.62
CA ASP A 133 26.61 4.00 -4.14
C ASP A 133 25.54 3.63 -3.10
N LYS A 134 25.51 4.37 -1.98
CA LYS A 134 24.82 3.98 -0.74
C LYS A 134 23.32 3.72 -0.96
N LYS A 135 22.73 4.44 -1.92
CA LYS A 135 21.33 4.32 -2.34
C LYS A 135 21.06 3.00 -3.08
N HIS A 136 21.95 2.62 -3.98
CA HIS A 136 21.82 1.38 -4.75
C HIS A 136 22.02 0.14 -3.87
N LEU A 137 22.93 0.19 -2.89
CA LEU A 137 23.13 -0.92 -1.95
C LEU A 137 21.88 -1.16 -1.09
N PHE A 138 21.22 -0.10 -0.62
CA PHE A 138 20.01 -0.23 0.19
C PHE A 138 18.84 -0.77 -0.63
N ILE A 139 18.64 -0.28 -1.85
CA ILE A 139 17.62 -0.79 -2.78
C ILE A 139 17.87 -2.28 -3.10
N VAL A 140 19.14 -2.67 -3.30
CA VAL A 140 19.50 -4.08 -3.55
C VAL A 140 19.20 -4.95 -2.33
N ILE A 141 19.57 -4.52 -1.12
CA ILE A 141 19.26 -5.28 0.12
C ILE A 141 17.75 -5.38 0.33
N ALA A 142 17.01 -4.28 0.17
CA ALA A 142 15.56 -4.28 0.30
C ALA A 142 14.90 -5.20 -0.74
N SER A 143 15.38 -5.18 -1.99
CA SER A 143 14.91 -6.10 -3.03
C SER A 143 15.25 -7.57 -2.69
N LEU A 144 16.42 -7.82 -2.10
CA LEU A 144 16.86 -9.15 -1.69
C LEU A 144 16.05 -9.68 -0.50
N ILE A 145 15.43 -8.80 0.30
CA ILE A 145 14.53 -9.18 1.40
C ILE A 145 13.11 -9.38 0.85
N VAL A 146 12.62 -8.49 0.00
CA VAL A 146 11.25 -8.59 -0.54
C VAL A 146 11.06 -9.80 -1.46
N VAL A 147 12.04 -10.11 -2.31
CA VAL A 147 11.97 -11.26 -3.24
C VAL A 147 11.72 -12.60 -2.53
N PRO A 148 12.44 -12.97 -1.45
CA PRO A 148 12.13 -14.18 -0.69
C PRO A 148 10.83 -14.05 0.10
N THR A 149 10.44 -12.87 0.58
CA THR A 149 9.14 -12.68 1.25
C THR A 149 7.96 -12.96 0.31
N MET A 150 8.06 -12.61 -0.98
CA MET A 150 7.03 -12.90 -1.98
C MET A 150 6.89 -14.40 -2.29
N TRP A 151 7.94 -15.20 -2.07
CA TRP A 151 7.89 -16.65 -2.26
C TRP A 151 7.37 -17.39 -1.01
N LEU A 152 7.40 -16.73 0.15
CA LEU A 152 7.07 -17.30 1.46
C LEU A 152 5.64 -16.98 1.93
N GLU A 153 4.74 -16.52 1.06
CA GLU A 153 3.34 -16.26 1.38
C GLU A 153 2.58 -17.53 1.79
N THR A 154 2.76 -17.90 3.05
CA THR A 154 1.81 -18.68 3.83
C THR A 154 1.07 -17.68 4.72
N GLN A 155 -0.26 -17.83 4.85
CA GLN A 155 -1.14 -16.89 5.57
C GLN A 155 -0.65 -16.50 6.98
N ASP A 156 0.13 -17.38 7.63
CA ASP A 156 0.69 -17.14 8.97
C ASP A 156 1.86 -16.16 9.01
N PHE A 157 2.67 -16.07 7.95
CA PHE A 157 3.86 -15.23 7.93
C PHE A 157 3.50 -13.74 7.89
N LEU A 158 2.41 -13.41 7.19
CA LEU A 158 1.88 -12.06 7.09
C LEU A 158 1.37 -11.56 8.45
N SER A 159 0.80 -12.46 9.25
CA SER A 159 0.37 -12.18 10.63
C SER A 159 1.57 -11.87 11.53
N TYR A 160 2.69 -12.58 11.38
CA TYR A 160 3.92 -12.32 12.12
C TYR A 160 4.56 -10.96 11.76
N ILE A 161 4.57 -10.60 10.47
CA ILE A 161 5.03 -9.28 10.01
C ILE A 161 4.18 -8.16 10.63
N SER A 162 2.86 -8.33 10.66
CA SER A 162 1.95 -7.37 11.29
C SER A 162 2.22 -7.20 12.80
N ALA A 163 2.40 -8.31 13.52
CA ALA A 163 2.74 -8.28 14.95
C ALA A 163 4.09 -7.56 15.21
N GLY A 164 5.09 -7.80 14.35
CA GLY A 164 6.35 -7.07 14.37
C GLY A 164 6.16 -5.56 14.15
N GLY A 165 5.32 -5.17 13.19
CA GLY A 165 5.01 -3.75 12.91
C GLY A 165 4.38 -3.03 14.11
N ILE A 166 3.49 -3.70 14.84
CA ILE A 166 2.89 -3.17 16.07
C ILE A 166 3.97 -2.96 17.14
N LEU A 167 4.86 -3.94 17.32
CA LEU A 167 5.93 -3.87 18.31
C LEU A 167 6.90 -2.71 18.01
N VAL A 168 7.29 -2.54 16.73
CA VAL A 168 8.11 -1.41 16.28
C VAL A 168 7.41 -0.08 16.56
N SER A 169 6.11 0.01 16.27
CA SER A 169 5.31 1.23 16.52
C SER A 169 5.27 1.60 18.01
N CYS A 170 5.10 0.62 18.89
CA CYS A 170 5.13 0.83 20.35
C CYS A 170 6.50 1.35 20.82
N ILE A 171 7.60 0.77 20.32
CA ILE A 171 8.96 1.20 20.67
C ILE A 171 9.20 2.65 20.22
N LEU A 172 8.75 3.01 19.02
CA LEU A 172 8.88 4.38 18.51
C LEU A 172 8.11 5.38 19.38
N LEU A 173 6.87 5.08 19.76
CA LEU A 173 6.09 5.94 20.65
C LEU A 173 6.76 6.13 22.01
N MET A 174 7.27 5.04 22.60
CA MET A 174 8.00 5.12 23.88
C MET A 174 9.26 5.97 23.76
N SER A 175 9.99 5.85 22.66
CA SER A 175 11.19 6.65 22.40
C SER A 175 10.88 8.13 22.27
N ILE A 176 9.80 8.48 21.54
CA ILE A 176 9.36 9.87 21.37
C ILE A 176 8.91 10.46 22.70
N ILE A 177 8.14 9.72 23.51
CA ILE A 177 7.69 10.18 24.83
C ILE A 177 8.88 10.39 25.76
N TRP A 178 9.88 9.49 25.72
CA TRP A 178 11.09 9.61 26.52
C TRP A 178 11.88 10.88 26.16
N ILE A 179 12.13 11.10 24.88
CA ILE A 179 12.84 12.31 24.39
C ILE A 179 12.06 13.58 24.77
N GLY A 180 10.75 13.59 24.56
CA GLY A 180 9.90 14.72 24.96
C GLY A 180 9.93 15.00 26.47
N ALA A 181 10.00 13.97 27.32
CA ALA A 181 10.10 14.14 28.76
C ALA A 181 11.48 14.66 29.20
N THR A 182 12.56 14.21 28.56
CA THR A 182 13.92 14.69 28.85
C THR A 182 14.14 16.12 28.37
N ASP A 183 13.58 16.50 27.21
CA ASP A 183 13.71 17.86 26.68
C ASP A 183 12.89 18.88 27.50
N CYS A 184 11.72 18.47 28.01
CA CYS A 184 10.90 19.29 28.90
C CYS A 184 11.54 19.50 30.28
N THR A 185 12.36 18.56 30.77
CA THR A 185 13.05 18.69 32.07
C THR A 185 14.35 19.50 32.00
N CYS A 186 14.84 19.84 30.80
CA CYS A 186 15.99 20.72 30.61
C CYS A 186 15.63 22.21 30.42
N CYS A 187 14.34 22.58 30.41
CA CYS A 187 13.87 23.97 30.28
C CYS A 187 13.41 24.63 31.59
N ASP A 188 13.53 23.96 32.74
CA ASP A 188 13.36 24.53 34.10
C ASP A 188 14.73 24.65 34.78
#